data_AF-A0A8T6P012-F1
#
_entry.id   AF-A0A8T6P012-F1
#
_cell.length_a   1.000
_cell.length_b   1.000
_cell.length_c   1.000
_cell.angle_alpha   90.00
_cell.angle_beta   90.00
_cell.angle_gamma   90.00
#
_symmetry.space_group_name_H-M   'P 1'
#
loop_
_entity.id
_entity.type
_entity.pdbx_description
1 polymer ?
#
loop_
_entity_poly.entity_id
_entity_poly.type
_entity_poly.pdbx_seq_one_letter_code
_entity_poly.pdbx_strand_id
1 'polypeptide(L)'
;MPTEIDRTLREGIAAIKAGDKETGREKLLKVIEMDELNEQGWLWLSAAVTDRDERIICLENVLTINPDNETAKKGLRKLGASLPERKPVAPEPEQEDKPVITHGGAPAHDGIDEIESWRKGLYERPADDAPVDRKVARSRRRVERRKAKALAQAKAAAEEPPAEDRDLLDLVNAWGAAVILQRQEVRAEVRMGDFGRVLVSIAAAVVIAGIIGVLTLLLQSAVGAGPQAQLEAFAAQFEAESGTPLGLDTSSAAATAVIGGVTAFSAAIGVLLTVTVYASCVQLACRWLGGDGDFIHTWGAMAIGSIAGQLVALVPNVLSIFFPLAVVGVVLAAFYQLAINMVAVSTAHTDFGLARAFLALIAGSILLMVFVCVGVFCLSFAIGALGAAA
;
A
#
# COMPACT_ATOMS: atom_id res chain seq x y z
N MET A 1 -37.65 9.72 -19.85
CA MET A 1 -36.94 8.54 -19.29
C MET A 1 -36.83 8.77 -17.79
N PRO A 2 -37.17 7.80 -16.92
CA PRO A 2 -36.90 7.93 -15.49
C PRO A 2 -35.41 8.22 -15.27
N THR A 3 -35.07 9.13 -14.36
CA THR A 3 -33.66 9.42 -14.08
C THR A 3 -33.01 8.20 -13.43
N GLU A 4 -31.68 8.08 -13.50
CA GLU A 4 -30.96 6.98 -12.87
C GLU A 4 -31.20 6.93 -11.34
N ILE A 5 -31.43 8.10 -10.73
CA ILE A 5 -31.80 8.27 -9.32
C ILE A 5 -33.18 7.65 -9.08
N ASP A 6 -34.20 7.97 -9.89
CA ASP A 6 -35.56 7.42 -9.76
C ASP A 6 -35.61 5.90 -9.93
N ARG A 7 -34.74 5.37 -10.79
CA ARG A 7 -34.61 3.92 -11.00
C ARG A 7 -33.99 3.25 -9.77
N THR A 8 -32.88 3.80 -9.29
CA THR A 8 -32.15 3.26 -8.14
C THR A 8 -32.97 3.38 -6.85
N LEU A 9 -33.71 4.48 -6.68
CA LEU A 9 -34.64 4.69 -5.57
C LEU A 9 -35.76 3.65 -5.57
N ARG A 10 -36.39 3.39 -6.72
CA ARG A 10 -37.43 2.35 -6.83
C ARG A 10 -36.89 0.94 -6.57
N GLU A 11 -35.69 0.63 -7.06
CA GLU A 11 -35.01 -0.64 -6.77
C GLU A 11 -34.74 -0.80 -5.27
N GLY A 12 -34.25 0.25 -4.61
CA GLY A 12 -34.01 0.25 -3.16
C GLY A 12 -35.29 0.05 -2.36
N ILE A 13 -36.35 0.79 -2.68
CA ILE A 13 -37.66 0.65 -2.03
C ILE A 13 -38.23 -0.75 -2.23
N ALA A 14 -38.14 -1.30 -3.46
CA ALA A 14 -38.62 -2.65 -3.75
C ALA A 14 -37.87 -3.72 -2.97
N ALA A 15 -36.54 -3.58 -2.82
CA ALA A 15 -35.72 -4.48 -2.01
C ALA A 15 -36.11 -4.45 -0.52
N ILE A 16 -36.33 -3.25 0.04
CA ILE A 16 -36.81 -3.10 1.42
C ILE A 16 -38.18 -3.77 1.60
N LYS A 17 -39.11 -3.56 0.67
CA LYS A 17 -40.44 -4.19 0.69
C LYS A 17 -40.39 -5.72 0.53
N ALA A 18 -39.38 -6.24 -0.17
CA ALA A 18 -39.13 -7.68 -0.30
C ALA A 18 -38.43 -8.30 0.93
N GLY A 19 -38.06 -7.49 1.93
CA GLY A 19 -37.34 -7.93 3.14
C GLY A 19 -35.81 -7.97 2.99
N ASP A 20 -35.27 -7.61 1.82
CA ASP A 20 -33.83 -7.52 1.57
C ASP A 20 -33.29 -6.14 1.97
N LYS A 21 -33.00 -6.00 3.27
CA LYS A 21 -32.50 -4.75 3.86
C LYS A 21 -31.09 -4.38 3.42
N GLU A 22 -30.24 -5.37 3.12
CA GLU A 22 -28.85 -5.12 2.73
C GLU A 22 -28.81 -4.49 1.33
N THR A 23 -29.48 -5.13 0.36
CA THR A 23 -29.59 -4.59 -1.00
C THR A 23 -30.33 -3.25 -1.01
N GLY A 24 -31.41 -3.11 -0.22
CA GLY A 24 -32.13 -1.84 -0.11
C GLY A 24 -31.26 -0.73 0.47
N ARG A 25 -30.49 -0.99 1.53
CA ARG A 25 -29.54 -0.02 2.11
C ARG A 25 -28.48 0.41 1.10
N GLU A 26 -27.85 -0.52 0.41
CA GLU A 26 -26.81 -0.22 -0.59
C GLU A 26 -27.36 0.69 -1.71
N LYS A 27 -28.56 0.38 -2.20
CA LYS A 27 -29.22 1.17 -3.25
C LYS A 27 -29.63 2.55 -2.78
N LEU A 28 -30.13 2.68 -1.56
CA LEU A 28 -30.57 3.95 -0.98
C LEU A 28 -29.37 4.85 -0.59
N LEU A 29 -28.25 4.26 -0.14
CA LEU A 29 -27.00 5.01 0.05
C LEU A 29 -26.51 5.58 -1.28
N LYS A 30 -26.54 4.79 -2.36
CA LYS A 30 -26.18 5.27 -3.70
C LYS A 30 -27.09 6.40 -4.18
N VAL A 31 -28.39 6.37 -3.84
CA VAL A 31 -29.32 7.47 -4.14
C VAL A 31 -28.88 8.75 -3.43
N ILE A 32 -28.53 8.66 -2.14
CA ILE A 32 -28.11 9.80 -1.33
C ILE A 32 -26.74 10.34 -1.77
N GLU A 33 -25.81 9.48 -2.18
CA GLU A 33 -24.53 9.90 -2.77
C GLU A 33 -24.70 10.67 -4.09
N MET A 34 -25.77 10.38 -4.84
CA MET A 34 -26.09 11.07 -6.10
C MET A 34 -26.93 12.34 -5.89
N ASP A 35 -27.77 12.34 -4.85
CA ASP A 35 -28.65 13.45 -4.48
C ASP A 35 -28.85 13.47 -2.96
N GLU A 36 -28.02 14.27 -2.29
CA GLU A 36 -28.04 14.42 -0.83
C GLU A 36 -29.32 15.11 -0.33
N LEU A 37 -30.08 15.78 -1.21
CA LEU A 37 -31.35 16.44 -0.88
C LEU A 37 -32.56 15.53 -1.12
N ASN A 38 -32.33 14.24 -1.40
CA ASN A 38 -33.42 13.30 -1.67
C ASN A 38 -34.16 12.88 -0.39
N GLU A 39 -35.23 13.61 -0.07
CA GLU A 39 -36.10 13.36 1.08
C GLU A 39 -36.54 11.89 1.18
N GLN A 40 -36.98 11.31 0.06
CA GLN A 40 -37.50 9.96 0.00
C GLN A 40 -36.41 8.90 0.22
N GLY A 41 -35.20 9.15 -0.30
CA GLY A 41 -34.02 8.30 -0.09
C GLY A 41 -33.63 8.22 1.38
N TRP A 42 -33.53 9.37 2.06
CA TRP A 42 -33.25 9.44 3.49
C TRP A 42 -34.33 8.77 4.34
N LEU A 43 -35.61 8.97 3.98
CA LEU A 43 -36.73 8.38 4.70
C LEU A 43 -36.73 6.85 4.62
N TRP A 44 -36.51 6.27 3.43
CA TRP A 44 -36.42 4.81 3.29
C TRP A 44 -35.13 4.23 3.86
N LEU A 45 -34.03 4.99 3.86
CA LEU A 45 -32.78 4.55 4.49
C LEU A 45 -32.98 4.37 6.01
N SER A 46 -33.78 5.23 6.66
CA SER A 46 -34.15 5.10 8.08
C SER A 46 -34.89 3.80 8.42
N ALA A 47 -35.47 3.13 7.42
CA ALA A 47 -36.14 1.83 7.55
C ALA A 47 -35.18 0.64 7.34
N ALA A 48 -34.12 0.87 6.56
CA ALA A 48 -33.14 -0.14 6.18
C ALA A 48 -32.07 -0.33 7.26
N VAL A 49 -31.70 0.76 7.95
CA VAL A 49 -30.68 0.74 9.01
C VAL A 49 -31.23 0.17 10.32
N THR A 50 -30.41 -0.63 10.99
CA THR A 50 -30.81 -1.37 12.20
C THR A 50 -30.44 -0.65 13.49
N ASP A 51 -29.40 0.18 13.44
CA ASP A 51 -28.91 0.92 14.59
C ASP A 51 -29.80 2.11 14.93
N ARG A 52 -30.04 2.35 16.23
CA ARG A 52 -30.95 3.42 16.67
C ARG A 52 -30.42 4.80 16.32
N ASP A 53 -29.12 5.02 16.43
CA ASP A 53 -28.50 6.32 16.23
C ASP A 53 -28.42 6.63 14.72
N GLU A 54 -28.08 5.64 13.89
CA GLU A 54 -28.15 5.77 12.41
C GLU A 54 -29.57 6.13 11.93
N ARG A 55 -30.61 5.56 12.56
CA ARG A 55 -32.01 5.88 12.24
C ARG A 55 -32.39 7.31 12.59
N ILE A 56 -31.92 7.80 13.74
CA ILE A 56 -32.14 9.18 14.17
C ILE A 56 -31.51 10.14 13.16
N ILE A 57 -30.25 9.90 12.78
CA ILE A 57 -29.52 10.72 11.79
C ILE A 57 -30.27 10.79 10.46
N CYS A 58 -30.77 9.65 9.95
CA CYS A 58 -31.52 9.64 8.69
C CYS A 58 -32.80 10.49 8.78
N LEU A 59 -33.52 10.44 9.91
CA LEU A 59 -34.76 11.19 10.11
C LEU A 59 -34.50 12.69 10.36
N GLU A 60 -33.39 13.04 11.00
CA GLU A 60 -32.93 14.43 11.15
C GLU A 60 -32.57 15.05 9.79
N ASN A 61 -31.92 14.29 8.91
CA ASN A 61 -31.65 14.72 7.54
C ASN A 61 -32.94 14.96 6.74
N VAL A 62 -33.96 14.10 6.90
CA VAL A 62 -35.28 14.34 6.29
C VAL A 62 -35.89 15.65 6.78
N LEU A 63 -35.82 15.94 8.08
CA LEU A 63 -36.35 17.20 8.63
C LEU A 63 -35.52 18.43 8.28
N THR A 64 -34.24 18.24 7.97
CA THR A 64 -33.37 19.30 7.45
C THR A 64 -33.77 19.68 6.02
N ILE A 65 -34.12 18.69 5.20
CA ILE A 65 -34.57 18.88 3.81
C ILE A 65 -36.01 19.40 3.77
N ASN A 66 -36.90 18.76 4.53
CA ASN A 66 -38.32 19.07 4.60
C ASN A 66 -38.77 19.13 6.08
N PRO A 67 -38.71 20.32 6.70
CA PRO A 67 -39.12 20.51 8.10
C PRO A 67 -40.58 20.19 8.38
N ASP A 68 -41.43 20.15 7.35
CA ASP A 68 -42.85 19.86 7.46
C ASP A 68 -43.18 18.38 7.26
N ASN A 69 -42.16 17.52 7.12
CA ASN A 69 -42.36 16.08 7.01
C ASN A 69 -42.84 15.47 8.34
N GLU A 70 -44.16 15.36 8.47
CA GLU A 70 -44.83 14.76 9.64
C GLU A 70 -44.45 13.29 9.87
N THR A 71 -44.05 12.60 8.81
CA THR A 71 -43.59 11.21 8.89
C THR A 71 -42.28 11.16 9.68
N ALA A 72 -41.26 11.93 9.30
CA ALA A 72 -39.99 11.97 10.03
C ALA A 72 -40.13 12.45 11.49
N LYS A 73 -40.98 13.46 11.76
CA LYS A 73 -41.29 13.90 13.13
C LYS A 73 -41.88 12.78 13.99
N LYS A 74 -42.81 11.98 13.45
CA LYS A 74 -43.37 10.81 14.13
C LYS A 74 -42.30 9.75 14.42
N GLY A 75 -41.40 9.51 13.46
CA GLY A 75 -40.27 8.58 13.61
C GLY A 75 -39.35 8.94 14.78
N LEU A 76 -38.92 10.20 14.87
CA LEU A 76 -38.07 10.69 15.97
C LEU A 76 -38.77 10.60 17.34
N ARG A 77 -40.05 10.98 17.40
CA ARG A 77 -40.86 10.87 18.63
C ARG A 77 -40.95 9.43 19.14
N LYS A 78 -41.16 8.45 18.25
CA LYS A 78 -41.18 7.02 18.62
C LYS A 78 -39.82 6.50 19.08
N LEU A 79 -38.73 7.11 18.64
CA LEU A 79 -37.36 6.78 19.07
C LEU A 79 -36.93 7.51 20.34
N GLY A 80 -37.76 8.41 20.89
CA GLY A 80 -37.45 9.22 22.07
C GLY A 80 -36.40 10.30 21.81
N ALA A 81 -36.20 10.72 20.55
CA ALA A 81 -35.28 11.78 20.18
C ALA A 81 -36.00 13.15 20.15
N SER A 82 -35.29 14.21 20.50
CA SER A 82 -35.82 15.58 20.43
C SER A 82 -35.94 16.02 18.97
N LEU A 83 -36.99 16.77 18.64
CA LEU A 83 -37.10 17.37 17.31
C LEU A 83 -36.05 18.49 17.17
N PRO A 84 -35.38 18.62 16.01
CA PRO A 84 -34.49 19.74 15.76
C PRO A 84 -35.28 21.06 15.84
N GLU A 85 -34.78 22.04 16.59
CA GLU A 85 -35.43 23.33 16.77
C GLU A 85 -35.52 24.10 15.44
N ARG A 86 -36.71 24.62 15.13
CA ARG A 86 -36.94 25.52 14.00
C ARG A 86 -36.14 26.81 14.24
N LYS A 87 -35.01 27.00 13.58
CA LYS A 87 -34.38 28.33 13.50
C LYS A 87 -35.34 29.30 12.80
N PRO A 88 -35.71 30.44 13.41
CA PRO A 88 -36.46 31.47 12.71
C PRO A 88 -35.55 32.09 11.64
N VAL A 89 -35.92 31.91 10.37
CA VAL A 89 -35.35 32.73 9.29
C VAL A 89 -36.04 34.09 9.37
N ALA A 90 -35.25 35.13 9.68
CA ALA A 90 -35.66 36.53 9.59
C ALA A 90 -35.95 36.91 8.11
N PRO A 91 -36.90 37.81 7.83
CA PRO A 91 -37.35 38.08 6.46
C PRO A 91 -36.53 39.19 5.80
N GLU A 92 -35.91 38.94 4.63
CA GLU A 92 -35.62 39.95 3.58
C GLU A 92 -35.04 39.29 2.30
N PRO A 93 -35.14 39.89 1.09
CA PRO A 93 -36.33 40.23 0.30
C PRO A 93 -36.40 39.45 -1.03
N GLU A 94 -37.51 39.61 -1.75
CA GLU A 94 -37.83 39.03 -3.06
C GLU A 94 -36.74 39.20 -4.14
N GLN A 95 -36.40 38.09 -4.82
CA GLN A 95 -35.98 38.08 -6.22
C GLN A 95 -36.67 36.95 -6.99
N GLU A 96 -37.14 37.32 -8.17
CA GLU A 96 -38.05 36.65 -9.08
C GLU A 96 -37.51 35.38 -9.77
N ASP A 97 -38.47 34.48 -10.02
CA ASP A 97 -38.68 33.67 -11.22
C ASP A 97 -37.67 32.55 -11.59
N LYS A 98 -38.05 31.31 -11.24
CA LYS A 98 -37.76 30.09 -12.02
C LYS A 98 -38.87 29.05 -11.80
N PRO A 99 -39.18 28.23 -12.82
CA PRO A 99 -40.50 27.65 -12.98
C PRO A 99 -40.74 26.50 -12.01
N VAL A 100 -41.94 26.54 -11.40
CA VAL A 100 -42.54 25.43 -10.66
C VAL A 100 -42.69 24.25 -11.62
N ILE A 101 -41.80 23.27 -11.52
CA ILE A 101 -42.11 21.92 -11.99
C ILE A 101 -43.01 21.31 -10.92
N THR A 102 -44.31 21.35 -11.17
CA THR A 102 -45.31 20.54 -10.48
C THR A 102 -44.97 19.06 -10.69
N HIS A 103 -44.28 18.44 -9.73
CA HIS A 103 -44.43 17.00 -9.52
C HIS A 103 -45.75 16.79 -8.79
N GLY A 104 -46.68 16.16 -9.52
CA GLY A 104 -48.06 15.93 -9.10
C GLY A 104 -48.17 15.26 -7.73
N GLY A 105 -49.21 15.67 -7.01
CA GLY A 105 -49.56 15.15 -5.70
C GLY A 105 -49.67 13.63 -5.66
N ALA A 106 -49.11 13.06 -4.60
CA ALA A 106 -49.44 11.75 -4.07
C ALA A 106 -49.68 11.91 -2.56
N PRO A 107 -50.61 11.16 -1.96
CA PRO A 107 -51.30 11.56 -0.74
C PRO A 107 -50.40 11.48 0.49
N ALA A 108 -50.48 12.51 1.32
CA ALA A 108 -49.84 12.55 2.63
C ALA A 108 -50.66 11.73 3.63
N HIS A 109 -50.48 10.40 3.71
CA HIS A 109 -50.85 9.57 4.88
C HIS A 109 -50.10 8.21 4.84
N ASP A 110 -49.64 7.72 6.00
CA ASP A 110 -49.25 6.32 6.34
C ASP A 110 -47.87 5.70 6.03
N GLY A 111 -46.84 6.47 5.66
CA GLY A 111 -45.51 5.89 5.33
C GLY A 111 -44.77 5.16 6.47
N ILE A 112 -44.65 5.73 7.68
CA ILE A 112 -43.86 5.10 8.76
C ILE A 112 -44.62 3.97 9.48
N ASP A 113 -45.95 4.07 9.63
CA ASP A 113 -46.71 3.00 10.29
C ASP A 113 -46.74 1.73 9.42
N GLU A 114 -46.80 1.89 8.10
CA GLU A 114 -46.57 0.80 7.15
C GLU A 114 -45.13 0.26 7.30
N ILE A 115 -44.11 1.11 7.16
CA ILE A 115 -42.69 0.72 7.30
C ILE A 115 -42.40 0.02 8.64
N GLU A 116 -43.02 0.47 9.73
CA GLU A 116 -42.84 -0.06 11.07
C GLU A 116 -43.61 -1.37 11.29
N SER A 117 -44.78 -1.52 10.66
CA SER A 117 -45.50 -2.80 10.56
C SER A 117 -44.68 -3.84 9.78
N TRP A 118 -44.14 -3.48 8.62
CA TRP A 118 -43.19 -4.30 7.85
C TRP A 118 -41.95 -4.65 8.69
N ARG A 119 -41.40 -3.67 9.43
CA ARG A 119 -40.26 -3.89 10.34
C ARG A 119 -40.59 -4.91 11.42
N LYS A 120 -41.75 -4.80 12.07
CA LYS A 120 -42.15 -5.69 13.18
C LYS A 120 -42.33 -7.13 12.69
N GLY A 121 -42.98 -7.33 11.53
CA GLY A 121 -43.13 -8.65 10.91
C GLY A 121 -41.81 -9.30 10.48
N LEU A 122 -40.77 -8.52 10.20
CA LEU A 122 -39.43 -9.01 9.87
C LEU A 122 -38.60 -9.46 11.08
N TYR A 123 -38.87 -8.95 12.29
CA TYR A 123 -38.16 -9.33 13.52
C TYR A 123 -38.82 -10.48 14.29
N GLU A 124 -40.13 -10.70 14.11
CA GLU A 124 -40.88 -11.79 14.78
C GLU A 124 -40.80 -13.14 14.03
N ARG A 125 -40.09 -13.21 12.89
CA ARG A 125 -39.89 -14.46 12.15
C ARG A 125 -38.83 -15.33 12.87
N PRO A 126 -39.15 -16.55 13.33
CA PRO A 126 -38.21 -17.40 14.05
C PRO A 126 -36.98 -17.70 13.19
N ALA A 127 -35.80 -17.54 13.78
CA ALA A 127 -34.50 -17.54 13.09
C ALA A 127 -34.11 -18.88 12.43
N ASP A 128 -34.84 -19.96 12.73
CA ASP A 128 -34.46 -21.33 12.38
C ASP A 128 -35.02 -21.82 11.03
N ASP A 129 -35.96 -21.09 10.41
CA ASP A 129 -36.74 -21.62 9.27
C ASP A 129 -36.41 -20.95 7.91
N ALA A 130 -35.45 -20.03 7.85
CA ALA A 130 -35.06 -19.43 6.57
C ALA A 130 -34.05 -20.33 5.84
N PRO A 131 -34.30 -20.76 4.58
CA PRO A 131 -33.29 -21.44 3.80
C PRO A 131 -32.17 -20.44 3.52
N VAL A 132 -31.09 -20.53 4.29
CA VAL A 132 -29.95 -19.64 4.13
C VAL A 132 -29.37 -19.89 2.75
N ASP A 133 -29.62 -18.98 1.81
CA ASP A 133 -28.94 -18.97 0.53
C ASP A 133 -27.44 -19.02 0.82
N ARG A 134 -26.79 -20.08 0.33
CA ARG A 134 -25.36 -20.33 0.49
C ARG A 134 -24.53 -19.10 0.11
N LYS A 135 -25.05 -18.22 -0.77
CA LYS A 135 -24.41 -16.95 -1.14
C LYS A 135 -24.43 -15.92 -0.01
N VAL A 136 -25.55 -15.75 0.70
CA VAL A 136 -25.69 -14.81 1.82
C VAL A 136 -24.86 -15.27 3.04
N ALA A 137 -24.82 -16.58 3.30
CA ALA A 137 -23.89 -17.14 4.30
C ALA A 137 -22.42 -16.85 3.96
N ARG A 138 -22.06 -16.87 2.67
CA ARG A 138 -20.69 -16.59 2.21
C ARG A 138 -20.35 -15.10 2.28
N SER A 139 -21.27 -14.19 1.93
CA SER A 139 -21.06 -12.74 2.05
C SER A 139 -20.89 -12.34 3.51
N ARG A 140 -21.78 -12.81 4.39
CA ARG A 140 -21.71 -12.56 5.84
C ARG A 140 -20.38 -13.03 6.45
N ARG A 141 -19.93 -14.25 6.12
CA ARG A 141 -18.61 -14.76 6.54
C ARG A 141 -17.45 -13.91 6.02
N ARG A 142 -17.55 -13.30 4.83
CA ARG A 142 -16.52 -12.39 4.31
C ARG A 142 -16.48 -11.07 5.09
N VAL A 143 -17.64 -10.51 5.40
CA VAL A 143 -17.75 -9.26 6.18
C VAL A 143 -17.24 -9.47 7.60
N GLU A 144 -17.64 -10.57 8.26
CA GLU A 144 -17.16 -10.93 9.60
C GLU A 144 -15.64 -11.14 9.61
N ARG A 145 -15.07 -11.81 8.60
CA ARG A 145 -13.61 -11.95 8.45
C ARG A 145 -12.91 -10.61 8.27
N ARG A 146 -13.48 -9.68 7.50
CA ARG A 146 -12.92 -8.32 7.33
C ARG A 146 -12.97 -7.53 8.64
N LYS A 147 -14.10 -7.57 9.34
CA LYS A 147 -14.29 -6.90 10.63
C LYS A 147 -13.35 -7.46 11.71
N ALA A 148 -13.20 -8.78 11.78
CA ALA A 148 -12.26 -9.43 12.69
C ALA A 148 -10.80 -9.07 12.39
N LYS A 149 -10.44 -8.97 11.10
CA LYS A 149 -9.10 -8.56 10.68
C LYS A 149 -8.82 -7.09 11.02
N ALA A 150 -9.79 -6.21 10.80
CA ALA A 150 -9.70 -4.80 11.18
C ALA A 150 -9.59 -4.61 12.69
N LEU A 151 -10.37 -5.36 13.48
CA LEU A 151 -10.31 -5.35 14.94
C LEU A 151 -8.97 -5.86 15.46
N ALA A 152 -8.44 -6.94 14.88
CA ALA A 152 -7.12 -7.47 15.22
C ALA A 152 -6.01 -6.47 14.89
N GLN A 153 -6.11 -5.76 13.76
CA GLN A 153 -5.17 -4.69 13.39
C GLN A 153 -5.26 -3.49 14.33
N ALA A 154 -6.47 -3.06 14.69
CA ALA A 154 -6.68 -1.96 15.63
C ALA A 154 -6.15 -2.31 17.04
N LYS A 155 -6.36 -3.55 17.48
CA LYS A 155 -5.86 -4.03 18.77
C LYS A 155 -4.33 -4.13 18.79
N ALA A 156 -3.74 -4.64 17.72
CA ALA A 156 -2.28 -4.67 17.58
C ALA A 156 -1.68 -3.25 17.58
N ALA A 157 -2.33 -2.28 16.91
CA ALA A 157 -1.89 -0.89 16.91
C ALA A 157 -2.07 -0.18 18.27
N ALA A 158 -3.02 -0.62 19.10
CA ALA A 158 -3.23 -0.09 20.45
C ALA A 158 -2.31 -0.71 21.51
N GLU A 159 -1.74 -1.89 21.24
CA GLU A 159 -0.72 -2.54 22.07
C GLU A 159 0.72 -2.12 21.70
N GLU A 160 0.92 -1.34 20.64
CA GLU A 160 2.24 -0.79 20.28
C GLU A 160 2.67 0.27 21.32
N PRO A 161 3.83 0.11 21.98
CA PRO A 161 4.29 1.04 23.01
C PRO A 161 4.54 2.44 22.42
N PRO A 162 4.38 3.52 23.21
CA PRO A 162 4.63 4.87 22.75
C PRO A 162 6.07 5.00 22.20
N ALA A 163 6.21 5.70 21.08
CA ALA A 163 7.41 5.78 20.24
C ALA A 163 8.65 6.43 20.89
N GLU A 164 8.69 6.63 22.21
CA GLU A 164 9.61 7.55 22.86
C GLU A 164 10.83 6.91 23.55
N ASP A 165 11.09 5.60 23.42
CA ASP A 165 12.39 5.05 23.85
C ASP A 165 12.74 3.72 23.16
N ARG A 166 12.81 3.73 21.81
CA ARG A 166 13.31 2.57 21.05
C ARG A 166 14.82 2.68 20.88
N ASP A 167 15.58 1.68 21.30
CA ASP A 167 17.04 1.66 21.16
C ASP A 167 17.48 1.28 19.73
N LEU A 168 18.74 1.50 19.38
CA LEU A 168 19.33 1.02 18.12
C LEU A 168 19.28 -0.51 18.00
N LEU A 169 19.20 -1.22 19.11
CA LEU A 169 19.01 -2.68 19.12
C LEU A 169 17.70 -3.12 18.46
N ASP A 170 16.62 -2.32 18.56
CA ASP A 170 15.37 -2.60 17.87
C ASP A 170 15.52 -2.54 16.35
N LEU A 171 16.36 -1.63 15.86
CA LEU A 171 16.67 -1.52 14.45
C LEU A 171 17.43 -2.75 13.96
N VAL A 172 18.40 -3.24 14.74
CA VAL A 172 19.13 -4.48 14.43
C VAL A 172 18.21 -5.70 14.47
N ASN A 173 17.29 -5.76 15.45
CA ASN A 173 16.28 -6.80 15.52
C ASN A 173 15.38 -6.78 14.28
N ALA A 174 14.99 -5.59 13.79
CA ALA A 174 14.21 -5.44 12.57
C ALA A 174 14.97 -5.97 11.33
N TRP A 175 16.30 -5.83 11.26
CA TRP A 175 17.10 -6.42 10.19
C TRP A 175 17.05 -7.96 10.24
N GLY A 176 17.19 -8.54 11.43
CA GLY A 176 17.07 -9.99 11.64
C GLY A 176 15.66 -10.50 11.30
N ALA A 177 14.63 -9.78 11.74
CA ALA A 177 13.23 -10.05 11.43
C ALA A 177 12.96 -10.05 9.92
N ALA A 178 13.58 -9.12 9.19
CA ALA A 178 13.46 -9.05 7.73
C ALA A 178 14.09 -10.26 7.04
N VAL A 179 15.22 -10.79 7.56
CA VAL A 179 15.83 -12.04 7.05
C VAL A 179 14.86 -13.20 7.16
N ILE A 180 14.07 -13.29 8.22
CA ILE A 180 13.08 -14.38 8.44
C ILE A 180 11.66 -14.02 7.98
N LEU A 181 11.48 -12.92 7.24
CA LEU A 181 10.19 -12.42 6.73
C LEU A 181 9.14 -12.16 7.84
N GLN A 182 9.57 -11.83 9.06
CA GLN A 182 8.68 -11.53 10.17
C GLN A 182 8.12 -10.10 10.06
N ARG A 183 7.00 -10.00 9.32
CA ARG A 183 6.38 -8.73 8.89
C ARG A 183 6.05 -7.75 10.03
N GLN A 184 5.71 -8.24 11.22
CA GLN A 184 5.23 -7.37 12.31
C GLN A 184 6.35 -6.49 12.88
N GLU A 185 7.52 -7.07 13.16
CA GLU A 185 8.66 -6.34 13.73
C GLU A 185 9.23 -5.34 12.73
N VAL A 186 9.32 -5.74 11.45
CA VAL A 186 9.72 -4.83 10.35
C VAL A 186 8.72 -3.68 10.20
N ARG A 187 7.41 -3.97 10.29
CA ARG A 187 6.38 -2.93 10.18
C ARG A 187 6.47 -1.92 11.32
N ALA A 188 6.67 -2.38 12.54
CA ALA A 188 6.83 -1.50 13.70
C ALA A 188 7.98 -0.50 13.46
N GLU A 189 9.14 -0.99 13.01
CA GLU A 189 10.29 -0.15 12.72
C GLU A 189 10.09 0.79 11.54
N VAL A 190 9.52 0.31 10.44
CA VAL A 190 9.27 1.13 9.24
C VAL A 190 8.27 2.24 9.55
N ARG A 191 7.21 1.96 10.31
CA ARG A 191 6.11 2.90 10.56
C ARG A 191 6.51 4.02 11.52
N MET A 192 7.31 3.68 12.53
CA MET A 192 7.81 4.61 13.55
C MET A 192 9.19 5.20 13.19
N GLY A 193 9.77 4.79 12.06
CA GLY A 193 11.12 5.15 11.68
C GLY A 193 11.24 6.61 11.26
N ASP A 194 11.89 7.42 12.10
CA ASP A 194 12.32 8.77 11.71
C ASP A 194 13.43 8.71 10.65
N PHE A 195 13.58 9.82 9.92
CA PHE A 195 14.60 10.00 8.88
C PHE A 195 16.01 9.58 9.33
N GLY A 196 16.38 9.85 10.59
CA GLY A 196 17.67 9.44 11.16
C GLY A 196 17.89 7.92 11.17
N ARG A 197 16.87 7.12 11.49
CA ARG A 197 16.97 5.65 11.50
C ARG A 197 17.10 5.08 10.09
N VAL A 198 16.47 5.72 9.11
CA VAL A 198 16.63 5.36 7.71
C VAL A 198 18.08 5.58 7.27
N LEU A 199 18.68 6.72 7.63
CA LEU A 199 20.10 6.98 7.35
C LEU A 199 21.03 5.97 8.03
N VAL A 200 20.76 5.59 9.28
CA VAL A 200 21.53 4.54 9.98
C VAL A 200 21.45 3.21 9.24
N SER A 201 20.26 2.81 8.78
CA SER A 201 20.09 1.58 8.00
C SER A 201 20.85 1.62 6.68
N ILE A 202 20.87 2.76 5.99
CA ILE A 202 21.59 2.91 4.73
C ILE A 202 23.11 2.87 4.96
N ALA A 203 23.59 3.57 5.99
CA ALA A 203 24.99 3.52 6.39
C ALA A 203 25.41 2.09 6.73
N ALA A 204 24.58 1.35 7.49
CA ALA A 204 24.81 -0.05 7.79
C ALA A 204 24.83 -0.91 6.52
N ALA A 205 23.87 -0.75 5.61
CA ALA A 205 23.82 -1.47 4.33
C ALA A 205 25.06 -1.23 3.47
N VAL A 206 25.60 0.00 3.47
CA VAL A 206 26.83 0.36 2.76
C VAL A 206 28.06 -0.30 3.40
N VAL A 207 28.18 -0.23 4.72
CA VAL A 207 29.30 -0.84 5.45
C VAL A 207 29.30 -2.36 5.27
N ILE A 208 28.14 -3.01 5.42
CA ILE A 208 27.99 -4.46 5.24
C ILE A 208 28.37 -4.85 3.82
N ALA A 209 27.92 -4.13 2.79
CA ALA A 209 28.28 -4.41 1.40
C ALA A 209 29.78 -4.24 1.14
N GLY A 210 30.40 -3.21 1.71
CA GLY A 210 31.85 -3.01 1.65
C GLY A 210 32.62 -4.17 2.27
N ILE A 211 32.22 -4.62 3.47
CA ILE A 211 32.83 -5.77 4.17
C ILE A 211 32.66 -7.04 3.35
N ILE A 212 31.45 -7.33 2.87
CA ILE A 212 31.16 -8.52 2.04
C ILE A 212 31.99 -8.48 0.75
N GLY A 213 32.10 -7.32 0.09
CA GLY A 213 32.88 -7.14 -1.12
C GLY A 213 34.37 -7.41 -0.90
N VAL A 214 34.97 -6.83 0.14
CA VAL A 214 36.37 -7.09 0.51
C VAL A 214 36.60 -8.55 0.87
N LEU A 215 35.73 -9.15 1.68
CA LEU A 215 35.83 -10.56 2.04
C LEU A 215 35.77 -11.48 0.81
N THR A 216 34.84 -11.20 -0.11
CA THR A 216 34.67 -11.93 -1.36
C THR A 216 35.94 -11.84 -2.22
N LEU A 217 36.53 -10.65 -2.35
CA LEU A 217 37.79 -10.45 -3.06
C LEU A 217 38.96 -11.22 -2.44
N LEU A 218 39.06 -11.22 -1.11
CA LEU A 218 40.10 -11.96 -0.39
C LEU A 218 39.95 -13.46 -0.62
N LEU A 219 38.71 -13.98 -0.59
CA LEU A 219 38.41 -15.38 -0.87
C LEU A 219 38.73 -15.75 -2.32
N GLN A 220 38.36 -14.93 -3.30
CA GLN A 220 38.71 -15.15 -4.71
C GLN A 220 40.22 -15.18 -4.91
N SER A 221 40.95 -14.24 -4.28
CA SER A 221 42.41 -14.18 -4.32
C SER A 221 43.05 -15.44 -3.72
N ALA A 222 42.49 -15.96 -2.62
CA ALA A 222 42.98 -17.17 -1.97
C ALA A 222 42.85 -18.44 -2.84
N VAL A 223 41.90 -18.46 -3.78
CA VAL A 223 41.67 -19.59 -4.71
C VAL A 223 42.33 -19.34 -6.08
N GLY A 224 43.08 -18.25 -6.25
CA GLY A 224 43.68 -17.88 -7.53
C GLY A 224 42.67 -17.42 -8.58
N ALA A 225 41.44 -17.10 -8.17
CA ALA A 225 40.37 -16.56 -9.01
C ALA A 225 40.18 -15.05 -8.82
N GLY A 226 41.09 -14.39 -8.11
CA GLY A 226 41.04 -12.96 -7.81
C GLY A 226 41.30 -12.07 -9.02
N PRO A 227 41.02 -10.76 -8.91
CA PRO A 227 41.23 -9.79 -9.98
C PRO A 227 42.67 -9.77 -10.50
N GLN A 228 43.64 -10.06 -9.64
CA GLN A 228 45.05 -10.11 -10.01
C GLN A 228 45.35 -11.25 -10.99
N ALA A 229 44.82 -12.45 -10.74
CA ALA A 229 44.96 -13.58 -11.67
C ALA A 229 44.26 -13.30 -13.03
N GLN A 230 43.11 -12.61 -13.00
CA GLN A 230 42.42 -12.17 -14.22
C GLN A 230 43.24 -11.12 -14.99
N LEU A 231 43.89 -10.19 -14.29
CA LEU A 231 44.71 -9.14 -14.88
C LEU A 231 46.00 -9.71 -15.47
N GLU A 232 46.62 -10.68 -14.81
CA GLU A 232 47.76 -11.44 -15.33
C GLU A 232 47.38 -12.23 -16.58
N ALA A 233 46.24 -12.93 -16.56
CA ALA A 233 45.72 -13.65 -17.73
C ALA A 233 45.43 -12.70 -18.91
N PHE A 234 44.84 -11.53 -18.63
CA PHE A 234 44.60 -10.50 -19.63
C PHE A 234 45.90 -9.93 -20.20
N ALA A 235 46.87 -9.58 -19.35
CA ALA A 235 48.17 -9.07 -19.78
C ALA A 235 48.91 -10.09 -20.67
N ALA A 236 48.87 -11.37 -20.28
CA ALA A 236 49.44 -12.45 -21.08
C ALA A 236 48.74 -12.59 -22.44
N GLN A 237 47.41 -12.48 -22.48
CA GLN A 237 46.65 -12.50 -23.73
C GLN A 237 46.98 -11.29 -24.63
N PHE A 238 47.06 -10.10 -24.05
CA PHE A 238 47.42 -8.88 -24.78
C PHE A 238 48.84 -8.95 -25.36
N GLU A 239 49.80 -9.45 -24.60
CA GLU A 239 51.18 -9.64 -25.08
C GLU A 239 51.24 -10.66 -26.23
N ALA A 240 50.46 -11.74 -26.13
CA ALA A 240 50.34 -12.72 -27.21
C ALA A 240 49.76 -12.13 -28.51
N GLU A 241 48.82 -11.18 -28.42
CA GLU A 241 48.22 -10.53 -29.58
C GLU A 241 49.04 -9.36 -30.13
N SER A 242 49.66 -8.55 -29.25
CA SER A 242 50.34 -7.31 -29.62
C SER A 242 51.85 -7.47 -29.83
N GLY A 243 52.45 -8.55 -29.30
CA GLY A 243 53.91 -8.75 -29.27
C GLY A 243 54.65 -7.80 -28.33
N THR A 244 53.93 -7.02 -27.51
CA THR A 244 54.51 -6.06 -26.58
C THR A 244 53.97 -6.27 -25.17
N PRO A 245 54.82 -6.28 -24.13
CA PRO A 245 54.37 -6.42 -22.75
C PRO A 245 53.65 -5.15 -22.30
N LEU A 246 52.57 -5.33 -21.54
CA LEU A 246 51.67 -4.25 -21.09
C LEU A 246 52.30 -3.34 -20.01
N GLY A 247 53.45 -3.73 -19.43
CA GLY A 247 54.25 -2.90 -18.53
C GLY A 247 53.60 -2.53 -17.18
N LEU A 248 52.52 -3.21 -16.79
CA LEU A 248 51.83 -2.97 -15.53
C LEU A 248 52.49 -3.75 -14.38
N ASP A 249 52.98 -3.04 -13.35
CA ASP A 249 53.50 -3.67 -12.13
C ASP A 249 52.37 -3.94 -11.14
N THR A 250 51.72 -5.10 -11.30
CA THR A 250 50.54 -5.52 -10.54
C THR A 250 50.88 -6.17 -9.20
N SER A 251 52.18 -6.40 -8.94
CA SER A 251 52.68 -7.19 -7.83
C SER A 251 52.79 -6.43 -6.50
N SER A 252 52.62 -5.11 -6.52
CA SER A 252 52.81 -4.27 -5.33
C SER A 252 51.65 -4.41 -4.34
N ALA A 253 51.96 -4.43 -3.04
CA ALA A 253 50.96 -4.37 -1.97
C ALA A 253 50.04 -3.13 -2.11
N ALA A 254 50.54 -2.06 -2.74
CA ALA A 254 49.76 -0.88 -3.09
C ALA A 254 48.68 -1.17 -4.13
N ALA A 255 48.96 -1.97 -5.17
CA ALA A 255 47.99 -2.35 -6.19
C ALA A 255 46.83 -3.17 -5.59
N THR A 256 47.13 -4.13 -4.70
CA THR A 256 46.10 -4.93 -4.00
C THR A 256 45.23 -4.06 -3.11
N ALA A 257 45.82 -3.10 -2.38
CA ALA A 257 45.08 -2.16 -1.53
C ALA A 257 44.16 -1.24 -2.35
N VAL A 258 44.62 -0.76 -3.50
CA VAL A 258 43.82 0.06 -4.43
C VAL A 258 42.64 -0.74 -4.98
N ILE A 259 42.85 -1.98 -5.43
CA ILE A 259 41.78 -2.84 -5.95
C ILE A 259 40.71 -3.11 -4.88
N GLY A 260 41.14 -3.42 -3.65
CA GLY A 260 40.24 -3.60 -2.51
C GLY A 260 39.42 -2.33 -2.21
N GLY A 261 40.09 -1.17 -2.20
CA GLY A 261 39.45 0.13 -1.98
C GLY A 261 38.43 0.49 -3.06
N VAL A 262 38.79 0.33 -4.34
CA VAL A 262 37.89 0.58 -5.49
C VAL A 262 36.67 -0.35 -5.43
N THR A 263 36.87 -1.62 -5.08
CA THR A 263 35.77 -2.58 -5.02
C THR A 263 34.82 -2.26 -3.87
N ALA A 264 35.34 -1.98 -2.67
CA ALA A 264 34.52 -1.56 -1.53
C ALA A 264 33.74 -0.27 -1.85
N PHE A 265 34.39 0.70 -2.50
CA PHE A 265 33.77 1.96 -2.92
C PHE A 265 32.67 1.74 -3.98
N SER A 266 32.93 0.88 -4.97
CA SER A 266 31.94 0.53 -6.00
C SER A 266 30.71 -0.18 -5.40
N ALA A 267 30.91 -1.09 -4.45
CA ALA A 267 29.83 -1.76 -3.73
C ALA A 267 29.01 -0.78 -2.89
N ALA A 268 29.68 0.14 -2.19
CA ALA A 268 29.04 1.20 -1.41
C ALA A 268 28.15 2.11 -2.28
N ILE A 269 28.68 2.58 -3.42
CA ILE A 269 27.91 3.37 -4.39
C ILE A 269 26.75 2.54 -4.95
N GLY A 270 26.99 1.29 -5.31
CA GLY A 270 25.97 0.39 -5.84
C GLY A 270 24.79 0.24 -4.88
N VAL A 271 25.05 0.04 -3.59
CA VAL A 271 24.00 -0.02 -2.56
C VAL A 271 23.28 1.32 -2.42
N LEU A 272 24.01 2.43 -2.34
CA LEU A 272 23.40 3.75 -2.17
C LEU A 272 22.48 4.09 -3.34
N LEU A 273 22.96 3.88 -4.58
CA LEU A 273 22.19 4.09 -5.80
C LEU A 273 20.99 3.15 -5.85
N THR A 274 21.19 1.85 -5.57
CA THR A 274 20.09 0.88 -5.59
C THR A 274 19.04 1.27 -4.55
N VAL A 275 19.40 1.38 -3.28
CA VAL A 275 18.44 1.67 -2.21
C VAL A 275 17.73 3.02 -2.44
N THR A 276 18.42 4.04 -2.94
CA THR A 276 17.81 5.38 -3.09
C THR A 276 17.05 5.54 -4.39
N VAL A 277 17.67 5.21 -5.54
CA VAL A 277 17.06 5.38 -6.85
C VAL A 277 15.95 4.34 -7.06
N TYR A 278 16.20 3.07 -6.71
CA TYR A 278 15.16 2.05 -6.81
C TYR A 278 13.99 2.31 -5.87
N ALA A 279 14.22 2.72 -4.61
CA ALA A 279 13.11 3.10 -3.73
C ALA A 279 12.31 4.28 -4.27
N SER A 280 12.96 5.24 -4.94
CA SER A 280 12.28 6.35 -5.61
C SER A 280 11.38 5.86 -6.76
N CYS A 281 11.90 4.96 -7.60
CA CYS A 281 11.14 4.33 -8.67
C CYS A 281 9.96 3.49 -8.14
N VAL A 282 10.19 2.71 -7.07
CA VAL A 282 9.16 1.91 -6.41
C VAL A 282 8.11 2.80 -5.76
N GLN A 283 8.51 3.89 -5.09
CA GLN A 283 7.57 4.85 -4.51
C GLN A 283 6.69 5.49 -5.59
N LEU A 284 7.27 5.87 -6.72
CA LEU A 284 6.52 6.39 -7.85
C LEU A 284 5.52 5.35 -8.40
N ALA A 285 5.95 4.10 -8.53
CA ALA A 285 5.07 2.99 -8.93
C ALA A 285 3.95 2.73 -7.91
N CYS A 286 4.25 2.79 -6.61
CA CYS A 286 3.25 2.66 -5.55
C CYS A 286 2.21 3.77 -5.62
N ARG A 287 2.63 5.02 -5.82
CA ARG A 287 1.69 6.15 -6.00
C ARG A 287 0.77 5.94 -7.20
N TRP A 288 1.30 5.44 -8.32
CA TRP A 288 0.48 5.14 -9.50
C TRP A 288 -0.53 4.01 -9.26
N LEU A 289 -0.19 3.07 -8.38
CA LEU A 289 -1.07 1.96 -7.96
C LEU A 289 -2.00 2.31 -6.78
N GLY A 290 -2.06 3.58 -6.38
CA GLY A 290 -2.93 4.08 -5.30
C GLY A 290 -2.40 3.78 -3.89
N GLY A 291 -1.09 3.74 -3.70
CA GLY A 291 -0.44 3.54 -2.40
C GLY A 291 -0.52 4.77 -1.49
N ASP A 292 -0.67 4.52 -0.20
CA ASP A 292 -0.90 5.46 0.91
C ASP A 292 0.38 5.88 1.66
N GLY A 293 1.51 5.26 1.33
CA GLY A 293 2.75 5.35 2.10
C GLY A 293 3.65 6.47 1.59
N ASP A 294 4.37 7.11 2.51
CA ASP A 294 5.32 8.18 2.20
C ASP A 294 6.68 7.64 1.76
N PHE A 295 7.46 8.50 1.09
CA PHE A 295 8.78 8.12 0.57
C PHE A 295 9.72 7.63 1.68
N ILE A 296 9.66 8.23 2.88
CA ILE A 296 10.53 7.87 4.01
C ILE A 296 10.28 6.41 4.44
N HIS A 297 9.01 6.00 4.54
CA HIS A 297 8.63 4.63 4.88
C HIS A 297 9.09 3.62 3.84
N THR A 298 8.87 3.93 2.55
CA THR A 298 9.30 3.07 1.44
C THR A 298 10.82 2.95 1.38
N TRP A 299 11.53 4.07 1.60
CA TRP A 299 12.98 4.11 1.60
C TRP A 299 13.58 3.35 2.79
N GLY A 300 13.02 3.53 3.99
CA GLY A 300 13.40 2.78 5.19
C GLY A 300 13.15 1.27 5.05
N ALA A 301 12.00 0.88 4.51
CA ALA A 301 11.68 -0.51 4.24
C ALA A 301 12.65 -1.14 3.21
N MET A 302 13.00 -0.39 2.16
CA MET A 302 13.98 -0.83 1.16
C MET A 302 15.40 -0.92 1.74
N ALA A 303 15.79 -0.03 2.65
CA ALA A 303 17.07 -0.09 3.32
C ALA A 303 17.18 -1.35 4.21
N ILE A 304 16.18 -1.63 5.02
CA ILE A 304 16.10 -2.85 5.84
C ILE A 304 16.10 -4.10 4.94
N GLY A 305 15.33 -4.08 3.85
CA GLY A 305 15.28 -5.18 2.87
C GLY A 305 16.61 -5.42 2.16
N SER A 306 17.39 -4.37 1.91
CA SER A 306 18.74 -4.46 1.35
C SER A 306 19.70 -5.17 2.30
N ILE A 307 19.68 -4.80 3.59
CA ILE A 307 20.53 -5.46 4.62
C ILE A 307 20.19 -6.94 4.70
N ALA A 308 18.91 -7.27 4.88
CA ALA A 308 18.47 -8.67 4.95
C ALA A 308 18.87 -9.45 3.70
N GLY A 309 18.78 -8.79 2.54
CA GLY A 309 19.22 -9.32 1.27
C GLY A 309 20.69 -9.68 1.17
N GLN A 310 21.55 -8.75 1.57
CA GLN A 310 23.00 -8.96 1.60
C GLN A 310 23.38 -10.15 2.50
N LEU A 311 22.71 -10.30 3.65
CA LEU A 311 22.94 -11.41 4.57
C LEU A 311 22.51 -12.76 3.98
N VAL A 312 21.34 -12.82 3.33
CA VAL A 312 20.84 -14.05 2.69
C VAL A 312 21.69 -14.45 1.50
N ALA A 313 22.13 -13.48 0.69
CA ALA A 313 22.92 -13.72 -0.50
C ALA A 313 24.39 -14.10 -0.19
N LEU A 314 24.87 -13.82 1.03
CA LEU A 314 26.27 -14.08 1.41
C LEU A 314 26.67 -15.53 1.19
N VAL A 315 25.90 -16.48 1.73
CA VAL A 315 26.21 -17.92 1.67
C VAL A 315 26.28 -18.44 0.22
N PRO A 316 25.25 -18.26 -0.63
CA PRO A 316 25.32 -18.74 -2.01
C PRO A 316 26.39 -18.02 -2.84
N ASN A 317 26.64 -16.73 -2.60
CA ASN A 317 27.71 -16.01 -3.29
C ASN A 317 29.08 -16.58 -2.93
N VAL A 318 29.36 -16.82 -1.64
CA VAL A 318 30.63 -17.44 -1.21
C VAL A 318 30.76 -18.86 -1.76
N LEU A 319 29.70 -19.67 -1.70
CA LEU A 319 29.72 -21.04 -2.25
C LEU A 319 29.98 -21.07 -3.76
N SER A 320 29.46 -20.08 -4.50
CA SER A 320 29.64 -19.98 -5.95
C SER A 320 31.10 -19.79 -6.39
N ILE A 321 31.96 -19.27 -5.51
CA ILE A 321 33.39 -19.14 -5.76
C ILE A 321 34.05 -20.52 -5.86
N PHE A 322 33.60 -21.48 -5.05
CA PHE A 322 34.19 -22.81 -4.95
C PHE A 322 33.46 -23.86 -5.80
N PHE A 323 32.15 -23.69 -5.99
CA PHE A 323 31.29 -24.67 -6.63
C PHE A 323 30.38 -24.00 -7.67
N PRO A 324 30.66 -24.16 -8.97
CA PRO A 324 29.83 -23.57 -10.04
C PRO A 324 28.36 -24.02 -9.99
N LEU A 325 28.05 -25.21 -9.46
CA LEU A 325 26.66 -25.65 -9.26
C LEU A 325 25.91 -24.83 -8.20
N ALA A 326 26.59 -24.03 -7.37
CA ALA A 326 25.95 -23.15 -6.39
C ALA A 326 25.21 -21.96 -7.04
N VAL A 327 25.25 -21.80 -8.36
CA VAL A 327 24.40 -20.84 -9.11
C VAL A 327 22.92 -21.06 -8.80
N VAL A 328 22.47 -22.29 -8.53
CA VAL A 328 21.10 -22.55 -8.07
C VAL A 328 20.81 -21.81 -6.75
N GLY A 329 21.77 -21.79 -5.83
CA GLY A 329 21.66 -21.04 -4.58
C GLY A 329 21.55 -19.53 -4.79
N VAL A 330 22.30 -18.98 -5.76
CA VAL A 330 22.23 -17.55 -6.12
C VAL A 330 20.85 -17.20 -6.69
N VAL A 331 20.31 -18.07 -7.56
CA VAL A 331 18.96 -17.89 -8.11
C VAL A 331 17.90 -17.96 -7.01
N LEU A 332 18.00 -18.92 -6.09
CA LEU A 332 17.10 -19.02 -4.94
C LEU A 332 17.20 -17.78 -4.03
N ALA A 333 18.40 -17.26 -3.80
CA ALA A 333 18.58 -16.03 -3.06
C ALA A 333 17.96 -14.82 -3.76
N ALA A 334 17.98 -14.76 -5.10
CA ALA A 334 17.29 -13.71 -5.85
C ALA A 334 15.76 -13.78 -5.68
N PHE A 335 15.18 -14.98 -5.68
CA PHE A 335 13.75 -15.16 -5.36
C PHE A 335 13.45 -14.76 -3.92
N TYR A 336 14.34 -15.09 -2.98
CA TYR A 336 14.20 -14.68 -1.59
C TYR A 336 14.29 -13.16 -1.42
N GLN A 337 15.22 -12.50 -2.14
CA GLN A 337 15.32 -11.04 -2.19
C GLN A 337 14.03 -10.39 -2.64
N LEU A 338 13.41 -10.94 -3.69
CA LEU A 338 12.13 -10.46 -4.18
C LEU A 338 11.05 -10.59 -3.10
N ALA A 339 11.02 -11.71 -2.36
CA ALA A 339 10.09 -11.90 -1.25
C ALA A 339 10.32 -10.88 -0.11
N ILE A 340 11.58 -10.63 0.28
CA ILE A 340 11.95 -9.60 1.25
C ILE A 340 11.42 -8.23 0.79
N ASN A 341 11.70 -7.85 -0.45
CA ASN A 341 11.28 -6.57 -1.01
C ASN A 341 9.75 -6.45 -1.08
N MET A 342 9.04 -7.53 -1.41
CA MET A 342 7.56 -7.53 -1.39
C MET A 342 7.02 -7.28 0.02
N VAL A 343 7.59 -7.95 1.02
CA VAL A 343 7.21 -7.76 2.41
C VAL A 343 7.49 -6.31 2.83
N ALA A 344 8.68 -5.79 2.52
CA ALA A 344 9.09 -4.41 2.80
C ALA A 344 8.13 -3.35 2.22
N VAL A 345 7.78 -3.46 0.92
CA VAL A 345 6.81 -2.53 0.30
C VAL A 345 5.43 -2.68 0.96
N SER A 346 5.00 -3.91 1.24
CA SER A 346 3.71 -4.15 1.90
C SER A 346 3.69 -3.66 3.36
N THR A 347 4.84 -3.44 3.99
CA THR A 347 4.91 -2.85 5.34
C THR A 347 4.88 -1.34 5.28
N ALA A 348 5.47 -0.73 4.25
CA ALA A 348 5.43 0.72 4.02
C ALA A 348 4.03 1.21 3.57
N HIS A 349 3.28 0.39 2.83
CA HIS A 349 1.95 0.72 2.32
C HIS A 349 0.88 -0.18 2.93
N THR A 350 -0.01 0.38 3.76
CA THR A 350 -0.94 -0.44 4.56
C THR A 350 -2.07 -1.04 3.74
N ASP A 351 -2.47 -0.34 2.68
CA ASP A 351 -3.51 -0.77 1.73
C ASP A 351 -3.00 -1.76 0.67
N PHE A 352 -1.69 -2.06 0.67
CA PHE A 352 -1.09 -2.94 -0.31
C PHE A 352 -1.01 -4.37 0.20
N GLY A 353 -1.75 -5.26 -0.48
CA GLY A 353 -1.49 -6.69 -0.43
C GLY A 353 -0.19 -7.05 -1.17
N LEU A 354 0.33 -8.26 -0.94
CA LEU A 354 1.56 -8.76 -1.58
C LEU A 354 1.51 -8.69 -3.12
N ALA A 355 0.34 -8.91 -3.73
CA ALA A 355 0.19 -8.82 -5.19
C ALA A 355 0.42 -7.40 -5.74
N ARG A 356 -0.08 -6.37 -5.04
CA ARG A 356 0.16 -4.97 -5.43
C ARG A 356 1.60 -4.56 -5.18
N ALA A 357 2.17 -5.00 -4.06
CA ALA A 357 3.59 -4.81 -3.77
C ALA A 357 4.48 -5.44 -4.86
N PHE A 358 4.16 -6.65 -5.32
CA PHE A 358 4.87 -7.28 -6.44
C PHE A 358 4.76 -6.48 -7.74
N LEU A 359 3.55 -6.03 -8.09
CA LEU A 359 3.35 -5.20 -9.28
C LEU A 359 4.12 -3.87 -9.20
N ALA A 360 4.15 -3.25 -8.01
CA ALA A 360 4.92 -2.04 -7.76
C ALA A 360 6.42 -2.27 -7.93
N LEU A 361 6.96 -3.40 -7.49
CA LEU A 361 8.38 -3.77 -7.69
C LEU A 361 8.71 -4.01 -9.16
N ILE A 362 7.81 -4.65 -9.91
CA ILE A 362 8.00 -4.83 -11.36
C ILE A 362 7.99 -3.48 -12.06
N ALA A 363 6.97 -2.65 -11.80
CA ALA A 363 6.87 -1.32 -12.40
C ALA A 363 8.06 -0.43 -11.99
N GLY A 364 8.50 -0.50 -10.74
CA GLY A 364 9.71 0.18 -10.24
C GLY A 364 10.97 -0.28 -10.97
N SER A 365 11.13 -1.59 -11.21
CA SER A 365 12.25 -2.15 -11.97
C SER A 365 12.25 -1.66 -13.42
N ILE A 366 11.08 -1.59 -14.06
CA ILE A 366 10.93 -1.08 -15.43
C ILE A 366 11.31 0.41 -15.47
N LEU A 367 10.82 1.20 -14.51
CA LEU A 367 11.17 2.63 -14.40
C LEU A 367 12.67 2.84 -14.21
N LEU A 368 13.29 2.04 -13.33
CA LEU A 368 14.74 2.07 -13.12
C LEU A 368 15.49 1.72 -14.41
N MET A 369 15.06 0.69 -15.13
CA MET A 369 15.68 0.30 -16.40
C MET A 369 15.60 1.44 -17.43
N VAL A 370 14.44 2.07 -17.59
CA VAL A 370 14.27 3.21 -18.49
C VAL A 370 15.18 4.36 -18.07
N PHE A 371 15.23 4.69 -16.78
CA PHE A 371 16.09 5.75 -16.26
C PHE A 371 17.58 5.49 -16.55
N VAL A 372 18.05 4.27 -16.33
CA VAL A 372 19.44 3.87 -16.62
C VAL A 372 19.71 3.93 -18.13
N CYS A 373 18.82 3.40 -18.97
CA CYS A 373 18.99 3.45 -20.43
C CYS A 373 19.06 4.88 -20.97
N VAL A 374 18.20 5.78 -20.49
CA VAL A 374 18.23 7.20 -20.86
C VAL A 374 19.51 7.85 -20.37
N GLY A 375 19.93 7.58 -19.13
CA GLY A 375 21.19 8.10 -18.58
C GLY A 375 22.41 7.68 -19.41
N VAL A 376 22.49 6.39 -19.76
CA VAL A 376 23.57 5.86 -20.61
C VAL A 376 23.54 6.50 -22.00
N PHE A 377 22.37 6.62 -22.62
CA PHE A 377 22.23 7.27 -23.93
C PHE A 377 22.70 8.74 -23.90
N CYS A 378 22.28 9.51 -22.89
CA CYS A 378 22.71 10.89 -22.72
C CYS A 378 24.23 11.00 -22.50
N LEU A 379 24.80 10.10 -21.70
CA LEU A 379 26.25 10.06 -21.47
C LEU A 379 27.01 9.73 -22.75
N SER A 380 26.58 8.73 -23.50
CA SER A 380 27.17 8.36 -24.79
C SER A 380 27.09 9.51 -25.80
N PHE A 381 25.96 10.21 -25.85
CA PHE A 381 25.78 11.39 -26.70
C PHE A 381 26.72 12.52 -26.30
N ALA A 382 26.86 12.82 -25.00
CA ALA A 382 27.74 13.85 -24.50
C ALA A 382 29.22 13.55 -24.79
N ILE A 383 29.65 12.30 -24.61
CA ILE A 383 31.01 11.85 -24.94
C ILE A 383 31.25 11.98 -26.45
N GLY A 384 30.29 11.56 -27.28
CA GLY A 384 30.38 11.71 -28.73
C GLY A 384 30.47 13.18 -29.17
N ALA A 385 29.72 14.07 -28.52
CA ALA A 385 29.77 15.51 -28.79
C ALA A 385 31.12 16.14 -28.38
N LEU A 386 31.69 15.72 -27.24
CA LEU A 386 33.01 16.16 -26.79
C LEU A 386 34.12 15.63 -27.69
N GLY A 387 34.03 14.37 -28.13
CA GLY A 387 34.98 13.76 -29.05
C GLY A 387 34.91 14.30 -30.48
N ALA A 388 33.78 14.88 -30.89
CA ALA A 388 33.67 15.60 -32.17
C ALA A 388 34.18 17.05 -32.11
N ALA A 389 34.40 17.58 -30.89
CA ALA A 389 34.87 18.95 -30.66
C ALA A 389 36.38 19.05 -30.35
N ALA A 390 37.04 17.91 -30.11
CA ALA A 390 38.49 17.77 -29.90
C ALA A 390 39.14 17.21 -31.18
#